data_AF-A0A358HZ81-F1
#
_entry.id   AF-A0A358HZ81-F1
#
_cell.length_a   1.000
_cell.length_b   1.000
_cell.length_c   1.000
_cell.angle_alpha   90.00
_cell.angle_beta   90.00
_cell.angle_gamma   90.00
#
_symmetry.space_group_name_H-M   'P 1'
#
loop_
_entity.id
_entity.type
_entity.pdbx_description
1 polymer ?
#
loop_
_entity_poly.entity_id
_entity_poly.type
_entity_poly.pdbx_seq_one_letter_code
_entity_poly.pdbx_strand_id
1 'polypeptide(L)' 'MLAVAETWDNGKAVRETMAADIPLAIDHFRYFAGAIRAQEGSLGEIDDNTVAYHFHEPLGVVGQIIPWNFPILMAVWKL' A
#
# COMPACT_ATOMS: atom_id res chain seq x y z
N MET A 1 -21.14 -1.18 -1.16
CA MET A 1 -21.46 -2.40 -0.39
C MET A 1 -20.32 -2.90 0.50
N LEU A 2 -19.04 -2.59 0.20
CA LEU A 2 -17.89 -2.99 1.04
C LEU A 2 -18.00 -2.52 2.50
N ALA A 3 -18.41 -1.26 2.75
CA ALA A 3 -18.55 -0.77 4.12
C ALA A 3 -19.54 -1.57 4.98
N VAL A 4 -20.61 -2.07 4.37
CA VAL A 4 -21.62 -2.89 5.06
C VAL A 4 -21.08 -4.28 5.34
N ALA A 5 -20.37 -4.89 4.38
CA ALA A 5 -19.74 -6.19 4.58
C ALA A 5 -18.70 -6.17 5.70
N GLU A 6 -17.82 -5.16 5.69
CA GLU A 6 -16.83 -4.94 6.75
C GLU A 6 -17.50 -4.71 8.12
N THR A 7 -18.62 -3.97 8.16
CA THR A 7 -19.43 -3.82 9.38
C THR A 7 -19.99 -5.16 9.88
N TRP A 8 -20.51 -5.99 8.98
CA TRP A 8 -21.10 -7.27 9.36
C TRP A 8 -20.06 -8.26 9.90
N ASP A 9 -18.86 -8.28 9.30
CA ASP A 9 -17.81 -9.22 9.70
C ASP A 9 -17.02 -8.73 10.93
N ASN A 10 -16.64 -7.45 10.96
CA ASN A 10 -15.86 -6.88 12.07
C ASN A 10 -16.71 -6.46 13.28
N GLY A 11 -17.96 -6.05 13.06
CA GLY A 11 -18.89 -5.58 14.12
C GLY A 11 -18.83 -4.08 14.43
N LYS A 12 -17.98 -3.30 13.74
CA LYS A 12 -17.94 -1.84 13.90
C LYS A 12 -19.19 -1.15 13.35
N ALA A 13 -19.48 0.06 13.82
CA ALA A 13 -20.64 0.81 13.34
C ALA A 13 -20.45 1.22 11.87
N VAL A 14 -21.46 1.03 11.03
CA VAL A 14 -21.38 1.34 9.58
C VAL A 14 -20.96 2.78 9.27
N ARG A 15 -21.28 3.72 10.16
CA ARG A 15 -20.83 5.13 10.04
C ARG A 15 -19.29 5.25 10.03
N GLU A 16 -18.62 4.43 10.84
CA GLU A 16 -17.16 4.44 10.96
C GLU A 16 -16.54 3.86 9.70
N THR A 17 -17.03 2.71 9.24
CA THR A 17 -16.53 2.08 8.02
C THR A 17 -16.76 2.95 6.77
N MET A 18 -17.91 3.62 6.70
CA MET A 18 -18.25 4.53 5.60
C MET A 18 -17.41 5.80 5.60
N ALA A 19 -17.06 6.32 6.78
CA ALA A 19 -16.37 7.60 6.92
C ALA A 19 -14.84 7.48 7.03
N ALA A 20 -14.32 6.33 7.47
CA ALA A 20 -12.90 6.11 7.72
C ALA A 20 -12.35 4.94 6.89
N ASP A 21 -12.69 3.69 7.21
CA ASP A 21 -12.03 2.50 6.64
C ASP A 21 -12.01 2.51 5.11
N ILE A 22 -13.17 2.72 4.47
CA ILE A 22 -13.27 2.70 3.00
C ILE A 22 -12.60 3.93 2.38
N PRO A 23 -12.88 5.18 2.81
CA PRO A 23 -12.17 6.34 2.27
C PRO A 23 -10.64 6.25 2.41
N LEU A 24 -10.14 5.84 3.59
CA LEU A 24 -8.70 5.72 3.84
C LEU A 24 -8.06 4.62 3.00
N ALA A 25 -8.74 3.49 2.81
CA ALA A 25 -8.28 2.43 1.92
C ALA A 25 -8.18 2.92 0.46
N ILE A 26 -9.16 3.67 -0.03
CA ILE A 26 -9.15 4.24 -1.38
C ILE A 26 -7.97 5.21 -1.54
N ASP A 27 -7.78 6.11 -0.57
CA ASP A 27 -6.73 7.11 -0.64
C ASP A 27 -5.33 6.48 -0.54
N HIS A 28 -5.18 5.38 0.21
CA HIS A 28 -3.93 4.63 0.27
C HIS A 28 -3.51 4.08 -1.10
N PHE A 29 -4.43 3.42 -1.82
CA PHE A 29 -4.12 2.94 -3.17
C PHE A 29 -3.83 4.08 -4.13
N ARG A 30 -4.56 5.19 -4.06
CA ARG A 30 -4.29 6.38 -4.88
C ARG A 30 -2.90 6.95 -4.60
N TYR A 31 -2.51 7.02 -3.33
CA TYR A 31 -1.20 7.47 -2.92
C TYR A 31 -0.09 6.59 -3.49
N PHE A 32 -0.15 5.27 -3.29
CA PHE A 32 0.89 4.36 -3.77
C PHE A 32 0.93 4.22 -5.30
N ALA A 33 -0.20 4.39 -5.98
CA ALA A 33 -0.24 4.52 -7.44
C ALA A 33 0.53 5.77 -7.94
N GLY A 34 0.56 6.84 -7.15
CA GLY A 34 1.41 8.01 -7.40
C GLY A 34 2.87 7.77 -7.02
N ALA A 35 3.10 7.18 -5.84
CA ALA A 35 4.44 6.93 -5.32
C ALA A 35 5.28 6.05 -6.27
N ILE A 36 4.70 4.99 -6.84
CA ILE A 36 5.42 4.11 -7.77
C ILE A 36 5.81 4.81 -9.08
N ARG A 37 5.03 5.81 -9.53
CA ARG A 37 5.37 6.61 -10.72
C ARG A 37 6.48 7.62 -10.45
N ALA A 38 6.61 8.05 -9.19
CA ALA A 38 7.65 8.98 -8.74
C ALA A 38 8.90 8.27 -8.22
N GLN A 39 8.92 6.93 -8.18
CA GLN A 39 10.07 6.18 -7.72
C GLN A 39 11.18 6.22 -8.78
N GLU A 40 12.28 6.89 -8.44
CA GLU A 40 13.45 7.01 -9.29
C GLU A 40 14.62 6.16 -8.76
N GLY A 41 15.47 5.72 -9.68
CA GLY A 41 16.77 5.10 -9.34
C GLY A 41 17.85 6.16 -9.16
N SER A 42 19.03 5.74 -8.69
CA SER A 42 20.22 6.58 -8.66
C SER A 42 21.30 6.03 -9.59
N LEU A 43 22.09 6.96 -10.14
CA LEU A 43 23.27 6.69 -10.93
C LEU A 43 24.46 7.39 -10.27
N GLY A 44 25.59 6.69 -10.14
CA GLY A 44 26.84 7.28 -9.69
C GLY A 44 27.94 7.05 -10.73
N GLU A 45 28.61 8.11 -11.13
CA GLU A 45 29.87 7.99 -11.87
C GLU A 45 30.99 7.72 -10.86
N ILE A 46 31.73 6.63 -11.06
CA ILE A 46 32.83 6.25 -10.16
C ILE A 46 34.15 6.82 -10.70
N ASP A 47 34.39 6.63 -12.00
CA ASP A 47 35.54 7.14 -12.73
C ASP A 47 35.23 7.26 -14.23
N ASP A 48 36.19 7.76 -15.02
CA ASP A 48 36.07 8.02 -16.46
C ASP A 48 35.58 6.83 -17.30
N ASN A 49 35.72 5.59 -16.79
CA ASN A 49 35.35 4.37 -17.50
C ASN A 49 34.28 3.53 -16.79
N THR A 50 33.77 3.98 -15.64
CA THR A 50 32.93 3.15 -14.77
C THR A 50 31.74 3.92 -14.21
N VAL A 51 30.55 3.35 -14.39
CA VAL A 51 29.28 3.89 -13.88
C VAL A 51 28.57 2.83 -13.03
N ALA A 52 28.09 3.23 -11.85
CA ALA A 52 27.27 2.43 -10.96
C ALA A 52 25.79 2.73 -11.18
N TYR A 53 25.04 1.68 -11.51
CA TYR A 53 23.58 1.69 -11.59
C TYR A 53 22.99 1.02 -10.35
N HIS A 54 21.97 1.63 -9.76
CA HIS A 54 21.22 1.04 -8.65
C HIS A 54 19.77 0.78 -9.08
N PHE A 55 19.37 -0.49 -9.05
CA PHE A 55 18.01 -0.91 -9.39
C PHE A 55 17.25 -1.31 -8.12
N HIS A 56 16.04 -0.77 -7.97
CA HIS A 56 15.11 -1.17 -6.93
C HIS A 56 14.21 -2.28 -7.47
N GLU A 57 14.66 -3.53 -7.37
CA GLU A 57 13.90 -4.68 -7.84
C GLU A 57 12.86 -5.15 -6.80
N PRO A 58 11.69 -5.64 -7.23
CA PRO A 58 10.73 -6.24 -6.32
C PRO A 58 11.30 -7.54 -5.72
N LEU A 59 11.08 -7.75 -4.41
CA LEU A 59 11.54 -8.94 -3.69
C LEU A 59 10.94 -10.26 -4.22
N GLY A 60 9.85 -10.20 -5.00
CA GLY A 60 9.10 -11.34 -5.49
C GLY A 60 7.89 -11.66 -4.61
N VAL A 61 7.77 -12.91 -4.16
CA VAL A 61 6.62 -13.35 -3.35
C VAL A 61 6.78 -12.88 -1.90
N VAL A 62 5.80 -12.11 -1.41
CA VAL A 62 5.77 -11.60 -0.04
C VAL A 62 4.51 -12.12 0.67
N GLY A 63 4.71 -12.90 1.73
CA GLY A 63 3.61 -13.35 2.60
C GLY A 63 3.25 -12.28 3.63
N GLN A 64 1.97 -11.90 3.70
CA GLN A 64 1.50 -10.82 4.56
C GLN A 64 0.35 -11.31 5.45
N ILE A 65 0.46 -11.04 6.74
CA ILE A 65 -0.54 -11.40 7.76
C ILE A 65 -1.03 -10.11 8.41
N ILE A 66 -2.34 -9.99 8.56
CA ILE A 66 -3.00 -8.80 9.10
C ILE A 66 -3.91 -9.14 10.28
N PRO A 67 -4.14 -8.21 11.22
CA PRO A 67 -5.12 -8.38 12.29
C PRO A 67 -6.55 -8.06 11.82
N TRP A 68 -7.53 -8.37 12.66
CA TRP A 68 -8.97 -8.31 12.35
C TRP A 68 -9.65 -6.99 12.76
N ASN A 69 -8.97 -6.03 13.37
CA ASN A 69 -9.59 -4.81 13.93
C ASN A 69 -9.93 -3.75 12.86
N PHE A 70 -9.15 -3.69 11.78
CA PHE A 70 -9.49 -2.93 10.56
C PHE A 70 -9.19 -3.78 9.32
N PRO A 71 -9.96 -4.85 9.06
CA PRO A 71 -9.62 -5.86 8.07
C PRO A 71 -9.24 -5.29 6.69
N ILE A 72 -10.11 -4.50 6.08
CA ILE A 72 -9.84 -3.95 4.75
C ILE A 72 -8.70 -2.94 4.78
N LEU A 73 -8.65 -2.06 5.79
CA LEU A 73 -7.62 -1.03 5.87
C LEU A 73 -6.23 -1.63 6.09
N MET A 74 -6.12 -2.64 6.96
CA MET A 74 -4.86 -3.34 7.23
C MET A 74 -4.42 -4.17 6.02
N ALA A 75 -5.35 -4.78 5.28
CA ALA A 75 -5.04 -5.44 4.02
C ALA A 75 -4.44 -4.45 3.02
N VAL A 76 -5.08 -3.30 2.85
CA VAL A 76 -4.61 -2.26 1.93
C VAL A 76 -3.28 -1.68 2.36
N TRP A 77 -3.02 -1.50 3.65
CA TRP A 77 -1.71 -1.02 4.13
C TRP A 77 -0.53 -1.95 3.86
N LYS A 78 -0.81 -3.20 3.49
CA LYS A 78 0.20 -4.17 3.12
C LYS A 78 0.42 -4.23 1.60
N LEU A 79 -0.56 -3.78 0.80
CA LEU A 79 -0.56 -3.91 -0.67
C LEU A 79 -0.17 -2.59 -1.34
#